data_AF-A0A964ZZC9-F1
#
_entry.id   AF-A0A964ZZC9-F1
#
_cell.length_a   1.000
_cell.length_b   1.000
_cell.length_c   1.000
_cell.angle_alpha   90.00
_cell.angle_beta   90.00
_cell.angle_gamma   90.00
#
_symmetry.space_group_name_H-M   'P 1'
#
loop_
_entity.id
_entity.type
_entity.pdbx_description
1 polymer ?
#
loop_
_entity_poly.entity_id
_entity_poly.type
_entity_poly.pdbx_seq_one_letter_code
_entity_poly.pdbx_strand_id
1 'polypeptide(L)' 'DMSVGDTVFKYGIDIGKVVAPIKAGEHAHVHNIKTKRW' A
#
# COMPACT_ATOMS: atom_id res chain seq x y z
N ASP A 1 6.38 -9.13 -0.33
CA ASP A 1 5.49 -8.87 -1.48
C ASP A 1 4.10 -8.53 -0.95
N MET A 2 3.35 -7.67 -1.63
CA MET A 2 2.01 -7.25 -1.23
C MET A 2 1.02 -7.44 -2.39
N SER A 3 -0.14 -8.00 -2.08
CA SER A 3 -1.24 -8.25 -3.00
C SER A 3 -2.25 -7.11 -2.98
N VAL A 4 -3.04 -7.00 -4.04
CA VAL A 4 -4.16 -6.04 -4.08
C VAL A 4 -5.12 -6.33 -2.93
N GLY A 5 -5.46 -5.28 -2.18
CA GLY A 5 -6.31 -5.38 -1.00
C GLY A 5 -5.57 -5.45 0.34
N ASP A 6 -4.26 -5.74 0.32
CA ASP A 6 -3.47 -5.79 1.56
C ASP A 6 -3.41 -4.44 2.25
N THR A 7 -3.43 -4.47 3.59
CA THR A 7 -3.31 -3.27 4.41
C THR A 7 -1.89 -2.73 4.37
N VAL A 8 -1.77 -1.44 4.10
CA VAL A 8 -0.49 -0.74 4.11
C VAL A 8 -0.28 -0.14 5.49
N PHE A 9 0.76 -0.59 6.18
CA PHE A 9 1.17 -0.04 7.46
C PHE A 9 2.38 0.88 7.29
N LYS A 10 2.31 2.06 7.90
CA LYS A 10 3.44 2.99 7.98
C LYS A 10 3.52 3.53 9.41
N TYR A 11 4.69 3.43 10.01
CA TYR A 11 4.93 3.82 11.41
C TYR A 11 3.98 3.14 12.42
N GLY A 12 3.58 1.88 12.15
CA GLY A 12 2.63 1.14 12.99
C GLY A 12 1.16 1.57 12.82
N ILE A 13 0.87 2.49 11.89
CA ILE A 13 -0.48 2.98 11.61
C ILE A 13 -0.94 2.41 10.27
N ASP A 14 -2.18 1.93 10.23
CA ASP A 14 -2.87 1.59 9.00
C ASP A 14 -3.16 2.87 8.20
N ILE A 15 -2.49 3.03 7.06
CA ILE A 15 -2.61 4.22 6.23
C ILE A 15 -3.51 4.02 5.02
N GLY A 16 -3.88 2.78 4.67
CA GLY A 16 -4.42 2.51 3.34
C GLY A 16 -4.42 1.05 2.93
N LYS A 17 -4.72 0.84 1.65
CA LYS A 17 -4.69 -0.47 1.00
C LYS A 17 -3.91 -0.42 -0.31
N VAL A 18 -3.38 -1.58 -0.68
CA VAL A 18 -2.74 -1.80 -1.98
C VAL A 18 -3.80 -1.89 -3.08
N VAL A 19 -3.60 -1.19 -4.18
CA VAL A 19 -4.49 -1.18 -5.36
C VAL A 19 -3.87 -1.80 -6.62
N ALA A 20 -2.55 -2.03 -6.61
CA ALA A 20 -1.82 -2.79 -7.62
C ALA A 20 -0.71 -3.60 -6.93
N PRO A 21 -0.33 -4.81 -7.40
CA PRO A 21 0.70 -5.63 -6.73
C PRO A 21 2.02 -4.87 -6.53
N ILE A 22 2.66 -5.07 -5.37
CA ILE A 22 3.95 -4.45 -5.02
C ILE A 22 4.91 -5.55 -4.59
N LYS A 23 5.99 -5.74 -5.34
CA LYS A 23 7.04 -6.70 -4.98
C LYS A 23 8.06 -6.07 -4.03
N ALA A 24 8.76 -6.91 -3.27
CA ALA A 24 9.85 -6.42 -2.44
C ALA A 24 10.91 -5.68 -3.29
N GLY A 25 11.24 -4.44 -2.92
CA GLY A 25 12.17 -3.57 -3.67
C GLY A 25 11.51 -2.64 -4.69
N GLU A 26 10.21 -2.78 -4.97
CA GLU A 26 9.48 -1.85 -5.85
C GLU A 26 9.10 -0.55 -5.14
N HIS A 27 8.82 0.48 -5.95
CA HIS A 27 8.51 1.81 -5.45
C HIS A 27 7.04 1.92 -5.00
N ALA A 28 6.81 2.11 -3.70
CA ALA A 28 5.48 2.32 -3.12
C ALA A 28 5.01 3.80 -3.27
N HIS A 29 3.95 4.05 -4.04
CA HIS A 29 3.45 5.40 -4.36
C HIS A 29 1.95 5.43 -4.71
N VAL A 30 1.41 6.61 -5.05
CA VAL A 30 -0.03 6.84 -5.25
C VAL A 30 -0.70 5.97 -6.34
N HIS A 31 0.07 5.39 -7.26
CA HIS A 31 -0.48 4.51 -8.31
C HIS A 31 -0.71 3.07 -7.82
N ASN A 32 -0.05 2.66 -6.73
CA ASN A 32 -0.16 1.31 -6.16
C ASN A 32 -0.73 1.29 -4.73
N ILE A 33 -0.89 2.45 -4.09
CA ILE A 33 -1.47 2.60 -2.75
C ILE A 33 -2.58 3.66 -2.76
N LYS A 34 -3.72 3.32 -2.15
CA LYS A 34 -4.79 4.27 -1.82
C LYS A 34 -4.83 4.49 -0.31
N THR A 35 -4.66 5.75 0.12
CA THR A 35 -4.71 6.10 1.54
C THR A 35 -6.15 6.23 2.04
N LYS A 36 -6.40 5.95 3.33
CA LYS A 36 -7.74 5.98 3.93
C LYS A 36 -8.36 7.36 4.08
N ARG A 37 -7.58 8.42 3.90
CA ARG A 37 -7.99 9.79 4.26
C ARG A 37 -8.86 10.46 3.17
N TRP A 38 -9.13 9.78 2.05
CA TRP A 38 -9.83 10.29 0.87
C TRP A 38 -10.68 9.20 0.20
#